data_AF-A0A933JU10-F1
#
_entry.id   AF-A0A933JU10-F1
#
_cell.length_a   1.000
_cell.length_b   1.000
_cell.length_c   1.000
_cell.angle_alpha   90.00
_cell.angle_beta   90.00
_cell.angle_gamma   90.00
#
_symmetry.space_group_name_H-M   'P 1'
#
loop_
_entity.id
_entity.type
_entity.pdbx_description
1 polymer ?
#
loop_
_entity_poly.entity_id
_entity_poly.type
_entity_poly.pdbx_seq_one_letter_code
_entity_poly.pdbx_strand_id
1 'polypeptide(L)'
;MSWPWAVCLSLLVATHAAAEVSGRVRVRGTLEPVAGARVSLQATDVETVTSAQGEFILDALGPDLVIVAAHKGFYNGGLTTTTTAGPTQVEILLDRVSLEPDPDYELRAPWACAMMCHAEQLDQWMLSPMAKAGVNTWVYDLYDGTGTQGGLGGFVYRRDSEKADAAPASHCASCHQPALWLTDPGTALEPISQNPSDAVLHGVSCDLCHKVANVDETRLNTPGFYGDVVTLARPGGGAEVQFGLLGDASFQRPSQMMPAYNPELGSELCAACHQDKNDPDLDGEFEESNGVVSEPTYFEWKSSSYGDPSSPKFRTCANCHMLPTGAPEACSVLGGTLTRPVLDVRAHDISGTTPYFLEHAVTLALTATAGTGRVDVEVRLTNDQAGHSVPTGMSIRNMILLVSVRSGSREYESTEGPVVDDLGGVGSPLEGNFAGRPGKLFGRVMADASGNGPVFFTDATSILWDNRIPALETDVTRYVFAVPDGGAVQVEARLIYRRAWRALTAAKGWTVTGFGEPLEDAIAPTFGHVMEEGSMQLSVPSLPDAGIADADPPESGASDAGAVDGARDEPPDERGCGCRGGHEPTPPLTLLVLLLAIRARSRRH
;
A
#
# COMPACT_ATOMS: atom_id res chain seq x y z
N MET A 1 61.73 -16.99 -55.89
CA MET A 1 61.17 -16.12 -54.83
C MET A 1 59.66 -16.23 -54.92
N SER A 2 59.02 -16.70 -53.86
CA SER A 2 57.61 -17.10 -53.85
C SER A 2 56.89 -16.42 -52.70
N TRP A 3 55.91 -15.57 -53.01
CA TRP A 3 54.95 -15.02 -52.05
C TRP A 3 53.57 -15.59 -52.34
N PRO A 4 52.81 -16.04 -51.32
CA PRO A 4 51.49 -16.64 -51.53
C PRO A 4 50.41 -15.58 -51.75
N TRP A 5 49.33 -15.98 -52.40
CA TRP A 5 48.16 -15.15 -52.62
C TRP A 5 47.31 -15.12 -51.34
N ALA A 6 47.02 -13.94 -50.81
CA ALA A 6 46.03 -13.76 -49.75
C ALA A 6 44.64 -13.63 -50.38
N VAL A 7 43.78 -14.64 -50.20
CA VAL A 7 42.36 -14.57 -50.55
C VAL A 7 41.62 -13.91 -49.40
N CYS A 8 41.14 -12.69 -49.59
CA CYS A 8 40.18 -12.08 -48.67
C CYS A 8 38.83 -12.82 -48.81
N LEU A 9 38.51 -13.65 -47.82
CA LEU A 9 37.20 -14.28 -47.71
C LEU A 9 36.21 -13.29 -47.09
N SER A 10 35.44 -12.60 -47.94
CA SER A 10 34.37 -11.72 -47.51
C SER A 10 33.23 -12.54 -46.90
N LEU A 11 33.20 -12.66 -45.57
CA LEU A 11 32.07 -13.18 -44.82
C LEU A 11 30.88 -12.23 -44.96
N LEU A 12 30.03 -12.49 -45.96
CA LEU A 12 28.66 -11.97 -45.98
C LEU A 12 27.89 -12.61 -44.82
N VAL A 13 27.87 -11.90 -43.68
CA VAL A 13 26.88 -12.15 -42.64
C VAL A 13 25.53 -11.77 -43.24
N ALA A 14 24.76 -12.78 -43.65
CA ALA A 14 23.37 -12.59 -44.04
C ALA A 14 22.57 -12.25 -42.77
N THR A 15 22.49 -10.95 -42.46
CA THR A 15 21.49 -10.41 -41.54
C THR A 15 20.13 -10.84 -42.08
N HIS A 16 19.53 -11.85 -41.45
CA HIS A 16 18.14 -12.14 -41.68
C HIS A 16 17.40 -10.89 -41.21
N ALA A 17 16.76 -10.17 -42.14
CA ALA A 17 15.90 -9.06 -41.77
C ALA A 17 14.86 -9.63 -40.81
N ALA A 18 14.85 -9.13 -39.57
CA ALA A 18 13.85 -9.53 -38.62
C ALA A 18 12.47 -9.17 -39.20
N ALA A 19 11.48 -9.99 -38.90
CA ALA A 19 10.12 -9.72 -39.31
C ALA A 19 9.54 -8.65 -38.37
N GLU A 20 9.67 -7.41 -38.82
CA GLU A 20 9.35 -6.19 -38.08
C GLU A 20 8.10 -5.53 -38.67
N VAL A 21 7.25 -4.97 -37.82
CA VAL A 21 6.28 -3.94 -38.22
C VAL A 21 6.92 -2.60 -37.95
N SER A 22 7.16 -1.83 -39.02
CA SER A 22 7.57 -0.44 -38.96
C SER A 22 6.42 0.47 -39.34
N GLY A 23 6.44 1.73 -38.93
CA GLY A 23 5.34 2.62 -39.29
C GLY A 23 5.43 4.01 -38.73
N ARG A 24 4.31 4.73 -38.86
CA ARG A 24 4.14 6.06 -38.27
C ARG A 24 2.81 6.18 -37.53
N VAL A 25 2.85 6.88 -36.40
CA VAL A 25 1.67 7.34 -35.67
C VAL A 25 1.49 8.83 -35.92
N ARG A 26 0.29 9.23 -36.36
CA ARG A 26 -0.05 10.61 -36.70
C ARG A 26 -1.41 11.03 -36.17
N VAL A 27 -1.60 12.33 -35.99
CA VAL A 27 -2.89 12.93 -35.64
C VAL A 27 -3.83 12.85 -36.85
N ARG A 28 -5.06 12.35 -36.66
CA ARG A 28 -6.06 12.36 -37.75
C ARG A 28 -6.40 13.79 -38.15
N GLY A 29 -6.51 14.03 -39.46
CA GLY A 29 -6.86 15.34 -40.02
C GLY A 29 -5.66 16.23 -40.29
N THR A 30 -4.75 16.42 -39.32
CA THR A 30 -3.54 17.26 -39.51
C THR A 30 -2.34 16.49 -40.07
N LEU A 31 -2.30 15.16 -39.86
CA LEU A 31 -1.16 14.29 -40.21
C LEU A 31 0.17 14.67 -39.53
N GLU A 32 0.09 15.45 -38.44
CA GLU A 32 1.24 15.75 -37.59
C GLU A 32 1.74 14.47 -36.89
N PRO A 33 3.06 14.28 -36.73
CA PRO A 33 3.61 13.13 -36.03
C PRO A 33 3.25 13.16 -34.54
N VAL A 34 2.86 12.01 -33.99
CA VAL A 34 2.70 11.85 -32.53
C VAL A 34 3.97 11.22 -31.98
N ALA A 35 4.77 12.00 -31.27
CA ALA A 35 5.99 11.53 -30.61
C ALA A 35 5.68 10.86 -29.27
N GLY A 36 6.45 9.85 -28.86
CA GLY A 36 6.29 9.19 -27.56
C GLY A 36 5.00 8.36 -27.40
N ALA A 37 4.20 8.19 -28.45
CA ALA A 37 3.10 7.24 -28.45
C ALA A 37 3.64 5.82 -28.26
N ARG A 38 3.03 5.09 -27.32
CA ARG A 38 3.21 3.64 -27.10
C ARG A 38 2.62 2.92 -28.30
N VAL A 39 3.35 1.97 -28.89
CA VAL A 39 2.87 1.11 -29.97
C VAL A 39 3.09 -0.34 -29.57
N SER A 40 2.02 -1.12 -29.51
CA SER A 40 2.03 -2.49 -28.98
C SER A 40 1.36 -3.47 -29.95
N LEU A 41 1.83 -4.71 -29.95
CA LEU A 41 1.02 -5.84 -30.38
C LEU A 41 -0.04 -6.08 -29.29
N GLN A 42 -1.31 -5.96 -29.66
CA GLN A 42 -2.46 -6.00 -28.75
C GLN A 42 -2.42 -7.18 -27.78
N ALA A 43 -2.73 -6.93 -26.50
CA ALA A 43 -2.80 -7.95 -25.45
C ALA A 43 -1.49 -8.74 -25.22
N THR A 44 -0.34 -8.13 -25.49
CA THR A 44 0.99 -8.71 -25.22
C THR A 44 1.98 -7.67 -24.68
N ASP A 45 3.08 -8.14 -24.09
CA ASP A 45 4.20 -7.31 -23.64
C ASP A 45 5.11 -6.81 -24.80
N VAL A 46 4.76 -7.09 -26.05
CA VAL A 46 5.56 -6.71 -27.23
C VAL A 46 5.21 -5.28 -27.63
N GLU A 47 6.09 -4.34 -27.29
CA GLU A 47 5.86 -2.91 -27.49
C GLU A 47 7.11 -2.11 -27.84
N THR A 48 6.88 -0.87 -28.28
CA THR A 48 7.87 0.13 -28.64
C THR A 48 7.29 1.53 -28.40
N VAL A 49 8.12 2.57 -28.54
CA VAL A 49 7.68 3.98 -28.50
C VAL A 49 8.12 4.72 -29.74
N THR A 50 7.27 5.64 -30.20
CA THR A 50 7.52 6.44 -31.40
C THR A 50 8.58 7.53 -31.20
N SER A 51 9.38 7.76 -32.25
CA SER A 51 10.34 8.84 -32.34
C SER A 51 9.68 10.23 -32.39
N ALA A 52 10.48 11.30 -32.36
CA ALA A 52 10.01 12.67 -32.57
C ALA A 52 9.31 12.89 -33.94
N GLN A 53 9.49 11.98 -34.90
CA GLN A 53 8.86 11.99 -36.22
C GLN A 53 7.64 11.06 -36.30
N GLY A 54 7.19 10.54 -35.15
CA GLY A 54 6.11 9.57 -35.03
C GLY A 54 6.46 8.18 -35.54
N GLU A 55 7.74 7.91 -35.83
CA GLU A 55 8.18 6.65 -36.44
C GLU A 55 8.42 5.56 -35.38
N PHE A 56 8.07 4.32 -35.68
CA PHE A 56 8.33 3.17 -34.81
C PHE A 56 8.81 1.93 -35.58
N ILE A 57 9.43 1.01 -34.84
CA ILE A 57 9.76 -0.35 -35.25
C ILE A 57 9.37 -1.28 -34.09
N LEU A 58 8.63 -2.34 -34.40
CA LEU A 58 8.06 -3.30 -33.46
C LEU A 58 8.34 -4.73 -33.94
N ASP A 59 8.89 -5.58 -33.06
CA ASP A 59 9.27 -6.96 -33.35
C ASP A 59 8.05 -7.90 -33.35
N ALA A 60 7.29 -7.91 -34.46
CA ALA A 60 6.07 -8.70 -34.59
C ALA A 60 5.98 -9.47 -35.93
N LEU A 61 5.91 -10.80 -35.82
CA LEU A 61 5.84 -11.77 -36.93
C LEU A 61 4.55 -12.59 -36.83
N GLY A 62 3.77 -12.66 -37.92
CA GLY A 62 2.56 -13.48 -38.00
C GLY A 62 1.51 -12.92 -38.95
N PRO A 63 0.45 -13.70 -39.24
CA PRO A 63 -0.80 -13.20 -39.80
C PRO A 63 -1.61 -12.44 -38.73
N ASP A 64 -2.56 -11.62 -39.19
CA ASP A 64 -3.62 -11.01 -38.39
C ASP A 64 -3.17 -10.26 -37.11
N LEU A 65 -1.96 -9.69 -37.14
CA LEU A 65 -1.37 -8.91 -36.06
C LEU A 65 -2.17 -7.62 -35.84
N VAL A 66 -2.77 -7.44 -34.67
CA VAL A 66 -3.42 -6.17 -34.30
C VAL A 66 -2.41 -5.26 -33.63
N ILE A 67 -2.00 -4.21 -34.34
CA ILE A 67 -1.05 -3.20 -33.86
C ILE A 67 -1.85 -2.00 -33.38
N VAL A 68 -1.60 -1.58 -32.13
CA VAL A 68 -2.31 -0.50 -31.46
C VAL A 68 -1.33 0.60 -31.10
N ALA A 69 -1.70 1.85 -31.32
CA ALA A 69 -0.96 3.01 -30.87
C ALA A 69 -1.81 3.85 -29.90
N ALA A 70 -1.18 4.34 -28.84
CA ALA A 70 -1.83 5.08 -27.79
C ALA A 70 -0.94 6.19 -27.22
N HIS A 71 -1.55 7.32 -26.86
CA HIS A 71 -0.89 8.49 -26.28
C HIS A 71 -1.90 9.26 -25.42
N LYS A 72 -1.46 9.85 -24.29
CA LYS A 72 -2.33 10.69 -23.44
C LYS A 72 -2.99 11.79 -24.26
N GLY A 73 -4.30 12.00 -24.05
CA GLY A 73 -5.10 12.98 -24.80
C GLY A 73 -5.61 12.49 -26.17
N PHE A 74 -5.42 11.22 -26.52
CA PHE A 74 -5.95 10.61 -27.74
C PHE A 74 -6.73 9.33 -27.44
N TYR A 75 -7.72 9.02 -28.30
CA TYR A 75 -8.27 7.66 -28.39
C TYR A 75 -7.22 6.73 -28.99
N ASN A 76 -7.17 5.48 -28.51
CA ASN A 76 -6.29 4.46 -29.04
C ASN A 76 -6.70 4.13 -30.48
N GLY A 77 -5.75 4.19 -31.41
CA GLY A 77 -5.93 3.78 -32.79
C GLY A 77 -5.30 2.41 -33.02
N GLY A 78 -5.86 1.60 -33.91
CA GLY A 78 -5.26 0.31 -34.26
C GLY A 78 -5.62 -0.17 -35.64
N LEU A 79 -4.86 -1.14 -36.13
CA LEU A 79 -5.06 -1.80 -37.42
C LEU A 79 -4.63 -3.26 -37.36
N THR A 80 -5.20 -4.08 -38.24
CA THR A 80 -4.76 -5.46 -38.46
C THR A 80 -3.79 -5.51 -39.63
N THR A 81 -2.68 -6.21 -39.49
CA THR A 81 -1.67 -6.38 -40.53
C THR A 81 -1.13 -7.82 -40.58
N THR A 82 -0.29 -8.13 -41.56
CA THR A 82 0.38 -9.43 -41.69
C THR A 82 1.84 -9.21 -42.03
N THR A 83 2.72 -9.78 -41.21
CA THR A 83 4.17 -9.76 -41.44
C THR A 83 4.62 -11.21 -41.54
N THR A 84 4.97 -11.66 -42.75
CA THR A 84 5.43 -13.05 -43.01
C THR A 84 6.81 -13.12 -43.66
N ALA A 85 7.26 -12.06 -44.33
CA ALA A 85 8.63 -11.90 -44.81
C ALA A 85 8.94 -10.42 -45.10
N GLY A 86 10.04 -9.90 -44.53
CA GLY A 86 10.46 -8.51 -44.68
C GLY A 86 9.66 -7.51 -43.82
N PRO A 87 10.08 -6.23 -43.81
CA PRO A 87 9.45 -5.21 -42.98
C PRO A 87 8.11 -4.77 -43.56
N THR A 88 7.06 -4.82 -42.72
CA THR A 88 5.75 -4.27 -43.06
C THR A 88 5.72 -2.78 -42.68
N GLN A 89 5.20 -1.91 -43.56
CA GLN A 89 4.98 -0.49 -43.25
C GLN A 89 3.51 -0.19 -43.00
N VAL A 90 3.20 0.47 -41.88
CA VAL A 90 1.83 0.82 -41.48
C VAL A 90 1.70 2.28 -41.05
N GLU A 91 0.48 2.81 -41.08
CA GLU A 91 0.14 4.13 -40.54
C GLU A 91 -1.03 3.99 -39.56
N ILE A 92 -0.86 4.49 -38.35
CA ILE A 92 -1.92 4.55 -37.34
C ILE A 92 -2.29 6.01 -37.11
N LEU A 93 -3.58 6.33 -37.26
CA LEU A 93 -4.11 7.68 -37.05
C LEU A 93 -4.85 7.75 -35.72
N LEU A 94 -4.44 8.68 -34.86
CA LEU A 94 -5.05 8.93 -33.55
C LEU A 94 -5.98 10.15 -33.59
N ASP A 95 -7.16 9.99 -32.99
CA ASP A 95 -8.14 11.06 -32.81
C ASP A 95 -7.97 11.67 -31.41
N ARG A 96 -8.03 13.00 -31.30
CA ARG A 96 -7.92 13.70 -30.01
C ARG A 96 -9.18 13.47 -29.17
N VAL A 97 -9.01 13.24 -27.87
CA VAL A 97 -10.12 13.26 -26.91
C VAL A 97 -10.56 14.72 -26.73
N SER A 98 -11.86 15.00 -26.86
CA SER A 98 -12.40 16.33 -26.53
C SER A 98 -12.41 16.52 -25.01
N LEU A 99 -11.82 17.63 -24.57
CA LEU A 99 -11.93 18.11 -23.18
C LEU A 99 -13.03 19.17 -23.01
N GLU A 100 -13.59 19.68 -24.12
CA GLU A 100 -14.82 20.48 -24.07
C GLU A 100 -15.94 19.59 -23.51
N PRO A 101 -16.50 19.91 -22.33
CA PRO A 101 -17.53 19.09 -21.71
C PRO A 101 -18.86 19.32 -22.44
N ASP A 102 -19.55 18.24 -22.79
CA ASP A 102 -20.96 18.32 -23.13
C ASP A 102 -21.73 18.69 -21.84
N PRO A 103 -22.46 19.82 -21.81
CA PRO A 103 -23.18 20.26 -20.61
C PRO A 103 -24.30 19.31 -20.20
N ASP A 104 -24.78 18.47 -21.13
CA ASP A 104 -25.81 17.47 -20.89
C ASP A 104 -25.21 16.08 -20.53
N TYR A 105 -23.88 15.98 -20.30
CA TYR A 105 -23.23 14.72 -19.94
C TYR A 105 -23.46 14.33 -18.47
N GLU A 106 -24.29 13.31 -18.26
CA GLU A 106 -24.44 12.62 -16.98
C GLU A 106 -23.43 11.46 -16.85
N LEU A 107 -22.79 11.32 -15.67
CA LEU A 107 -21.93 10.18 -15.38
C LEU A 107 -22.72 8.87 -15.43
N ARG A 108 -22.19 7.88 -16.15
CA ARG A 108 -22.87 6.60 -16.34
C ARG A 108 -22.95 5.81 -15.03
N ALA A 109 -24.11 5.26 -14.75
CA ALA A 109 -24.31 4.34 -13.64
C ALA A 109 -23.44 3.07 -13.80
N PRO A 110 -22.83 2.52 -12.74
CA PRO A 110 -21.88 1.40 -12.80
C PRO A 110 -22.41 0.16 -13.56
N TRP A 111 -23.70 -0.17 -13.44
CA TRP A 111 -24.30 -1.32 -14.12
C TRP A 111 -24.28 -1.19 -15.66
N ALA A 112 -24.19 0.02 -16.21
CA ALA A 112 -24.08 0.23 -17.65
C ALA A 112 -22.77 -0.35 -18.23
N CYS A 113 -21.69 -0.33 -17.44
CA CYS A 113 -20.40 -0.95 -17.80
C CYS A 113 -20.47 -2.49 -17.74
N ALA A 114 -21.21 -3.03 -16.76
CA ALA A 114 -21.37 -4.47 -16.57
C ALA A 114 -22.25 -5.15 -17.62
N MET A 115 -23.31 -4.46 -18.09
CA MET A 115 -24.39 -5.05 -18.91
C MET A 115 -23.93 -5.80 -20.18
N MET A 116 -22.73 -5.52 -20.69
CA MET A 116 -22.14 -6.24 -21.82
C MET A 116 -20.76 -6.86 -21.56
N CYS A 117 -19.94 -6.32 -20.65
CA CYS A 117 -18.53 -6.71 -20.55
C CYS A 117 -18.03 -6.86 -19.12
N HIS A 118 -18.22 -5.85 -18.27
CA HIS A 118 -17.44 -5.70 -17.03
C HIS A 118 -18.21 -6.14 -15.77
N ALA A 119 -18.91 -7.27 -15.86
CA ALA A 119 -19.70 -7.80 -14.74
C ALA A 119 -18.82 -8.19 -13.54
N GLU A 120 -17.69 -8.85 -13.78
CA GLU A 120 -16.75 -9.22 -12.71
C GLU A 120 -16.12 -8.00 -12.01
N GLN A 121 -15.81 -6.94 -12.77
CA GLN A 121 -15.29 -5.70 -12.21
C GLN A 121 -16.36 -4.93 -11.42
N LEU A 122 -17.63 -4.99 -11.85
CA LEU A 122 -18.74 -4.44 -11.07
C LEU A 122 -18.90 -5.19 -9.74
N ASP A 123 -18.91 -6.52 -9.76
CA ASP A 123 -19.06 -7.33 -8.53
C ASP A 123 -17.92 -7.04 -7.52
N GLN A 124 -16.69 -6.89 -8.01
CA GLN A 124 -15.53 -6.48 -7.20
C GLN A 124 -15.71 -5.06 -6.64
N TRP A 125 -16.07 -4.10 -7.51
CA TRP A 125 -16.27 -2.71 -7.14
C TRP A 125 -17.41 -2.54 -6.12
N MET A 126 -18.54 -3.23 -6.26
CA MET A 126 -19.68 -3.15 -5.32
C MET A 126 -19.31 -3.53 -3.88
N LEU A 127 -18.28 -4.36 -3.70
CA LEU A 127 -17.79 -4.75 -2.38
C LEU A 127 -16.77 -3.75 -1.80
N SER A 128 -16.13 -2.94 -2.66
CA SER A 128 -15.07 -1.99 -2.30
C SER A 128 -15.53 -0.87 -1.34
N PRO A 129 -14.58 -0.24 -0.62
CA PRO A 129 -14.80 1.05 0.04
C PRO A 129 -15.19 2.17 -0.94
N MET A 130 -14.77 2.09 -2.21
CA MET A 130 -14.98 3.12 -3.24
C MET A 130 -16.45 3.22 -3.67
N ALA A 131 -17.10 2.09 -3.93
CA ALA A 131 -18.55 2.05 -4.18
C ALA A 131 -19.37 2.58 -2.99
N LYS A 132 -18.87 2.36 -1.78
CA LYS A 132 -19.55 2.71 -0.53
C LYS A 132 -19.14 4.09 0.02
N ALA A 133 -18.31 4.84 -0.72
CA ALA A 133 -17.70 6.08 -0.24
C ALA A 133 -18.75 7.12 0.18
N GLY A 134 -19.82 7.26 -0.60
CA GLY A 134 -20.91 8.21 -0.35
C GLY A 134 -21.88 7.79 0.76
N VAL A 135 -21.82 6.53 1.22
CA VAL A 135 -22.69 5.97 2.27
C VAL A 135 -21.93 5.54 3.53
N ASN A 136 -20.66 5.93 3.66
CA ASN A 136 -19.80 5.56 4.76
C ASN A 136 -20.25 6.23 6.07
N THR A 137 -20.86 5.47 6.99
CA THR A 137 -21.47 6.02 8.22
C THR A 137 -20.47 6.70 9.15
N TRP A 138 -19.18 6.33 9.12
CA TRP A 138 -18.16 7.01 9.92
C TRP A 138 -17.84 8.41 9.40
N VAL A 139 -17.99 8.65 8.10
CA VAL A 139 -17.82 9.99 7.50
C VAL A 139 -18.95 10.90 7.97
N TYR A 140 -20.19 10.43 7.94
CA TYR A 140 -21.33 11.16 8.53
C TYR A 140 -21.15 11.38 10.03
N ASP A 141 -20.72 10.37 10.77
CA ASP A 141 -20.49 10.52 12.22
C ASP A 141 -19.41 11.56 12.55
N LEU A 142 -18.39 11.72 11.71
CA LEU A 142 -17.38 12.77 11.84
C LEU A 142 -17.84 14.12 11.29
N TYR A 143 -18.71 14.13 10.28
CA TYR A 143 -19.23 15.35 9.66
C TYR A 143 -20.36 15.97 10.47
N ASP A 144 -21.53 15.32 10.59
CA ASP A 144 -22.75 15.84 11.21
C ASP A 144 -23.31 14.98 12.36
N GLY A 145 -22.72 13.82 12.61
CA GLY A 145 -23.12 12.89 13.66
C GLY A 145 -24.32 12.00 13.29
N THR A 146 -24.75 11.95 12.02
CA THR A 146 -25.99 11.27 11.61
C THR A 146 -25.81 9.83 11.10
N GLY A 147 -24.59 9.33 10.96
CA GLY A 147 -24.31 8.02 10.37
C GLY A 147 -24.71 6.84 11.24
N THR A 148 -24.60 6.97 12.56
CA THR A 148 -24.99 5.96 13.55
C THR A 148 -25.70 6.60 14.75
N GLN A 149 -26.40 5.79 15.56
CA GLN A 149 -27.09 6.27 16.77
C GLN A 149 -26.12 6.90 17.79
N GLY A 150 -24.84 6.52 17.79
CA GLY A 150 -23.79 7.09 18.64
C GLY A 150 -22.98 8.21 17.98
N GLY A 151 -23.29 8.58 16.73
CA GLY A 151 -22.49 9.48 15.90
C GLY A 151 -22.19 10.84 16.50
N LEU A 152 -23.06 11.34 17.39
CA LEU A 152 -22.85 12.60 18.12
C LEU A 152 -21.79 12.52 19.23
N GLY A 153 -21.25 11.35 19.57
CA GLY A 153 -20.19 11.21 20.56
C GLY A 153 -18.81 11.60 20.00
N GLY A 154 -17.96 12.22 20.83
CA GLY A 154 -16.67 12.74 20.37
C GLY A 154 -16.83 13.87 19.35
N PHE A 155 -15.79 14.14 18.56
CA PHE A 155 -15.76 15.23 17.57
C PHE A 155 -16.80 15.06 16.46
N VAL A 156 -17.50 16.14 16.11
CA VAL A 156 -18.42 16.27 14.97
C VAL A 156 -18.18 17.63 14.30
N TYR A 157 -17.71 17.65 13.04
CA TYR A 157 -17.32 18.86 12.31
C TYR A 157 -18.38 19.96 12.38
N ARG A 158 -19.63 19.66 11.97
CA ARG A 158 -20.77 20.61 11.94
C ARG A 158 -21.17 21.17 13.31
N ARG A 159 -20.61 20.66 14.42
CA ARG A 159 -20.88 21.09 15.79
C ARG A 159 -19.66 21.71 16.49
N ASP A 160 -18.47 21.16 16.24
CA ASP A 160 -17.27 21.42 17.04
C ASP A 160 -16.17 22.17 16.29
N SER A 161 -16.14 22.12 14.96
CA SER A 161 -15.09 22.80 14.18
C SER A 161 -15.35 24.30 14.14
N GLU A 162 -14.31 25.10 14.37
CA GLU A 162 -14.37 26.56 14.23
C GLU A 162 -14.65 27.00 12.78
N LYS A 163 -14.42 26.10 11.81
CA LYS A 163 -14.67 26.33 10.38
C LYS A 163 -16.12 26.08 9.97
N ALA A 164 -16.92 25.36 10.76
CA ALA A 164 -18.23 24.86 10.34
C ALA A 164 -19.28 25.96 10.07
N ASP A 165 -19.14 27.14 10.65
CA ASP A 165 -20.03 28.29 10.37
C ASP A 165 -19.68 28.97 9.03
N ALA A 166 -18.39 29.01 8.67
CA ALA A 166 -17.89 29.68 7.46
C ALA A 166 -17.87 28.75 6.23
N ALA A 167 -17.48 27.48 6.42
CA ALA A 167 -17.42 26.44 5.42
C ALA A 167 -18.31 25.24 5.80
N PRO A 168 -19.65 25.40 5.81
CA PRO A 168 -20.56 24.40 6.35
C PRO A 168 -20.51 23.05 5.63
N ALA A 169 -20.17 23.02 4.33
CA ALA A 169 -19.99 21.81 3.55
C ALA A 169 -18.62 21.11 3.78
N SER A 170 -17.62 21.83 4.29
CA SER A 170 -16.20 21.46 4.16
C SER A 170 -15.87 21.09 2.70
N HIS A 171 -15.03 20.09 2.49
CA HIS A 171 -14.74 19.49 1.18
C HIS A 171 -15.08 17.99 1.13
N CYS A 172 -15.77 17.46 2.14
CA CYS A 172 -16.01 16.01 2.30
C CYS A 172 -16.66 15.38 1.07
N ALA A 173 -17.64 16.07 0.45
CA ALA A 173 -18.33 15.60 -0.74
C ALA A 173 -17.42 15.51 -1.98
N SER A 174 -16.33 16.29 -2.06
CA SER A 174 -15.38 16.23 -3.19
C SER A 174 -14.70 14.86 -3.33
N CYS A 175 -14.44 14.16 -2.21
CA CYS A 175 -13.87 12.81 -2.20
C CYS A 175 -14.94 11.72 -2.01
N HIS A 176 -15.95 11.96 -1.18
CA HIS A 176 -16.93 10.93 -0.80
C HIS A 176 -18.18 10.87 -1.69
N GLN A 177 -18.59 11.98 -2.29
CA GLN A 177 -19.73 12.07 -3.20
C GLN A 177 -19.35 12.83 -4.50
N PRO A 178 -18.26 12.43 -5.18
CA PRO A 178 -17.69 13.20 -6.29
C PRO A 178 -18.66 13.45 -7.45
N ALA A 179 -19.57 12.50 -7.74
CA ALA A 179 -20.59 12.70 -8.77
C ALA A 179 -21.57 13.84 -8.45
N LEU A 180 -21.93 14.01 -7.18
CA LEU A 180 -22.75 15.13 -6.70
C LEU A 180 -21.94 16.43 -6.76
N TRP A 181 -20.72 16.42 -6.24
CA TRP A 181 -19.81 17.57 -6.22
C TRP A 181 -19.48 18.12 -7.62
N LEU A 182 -19.34 17.26 -8.62
CA LEU A 182 -19.12 17.66 -10.02
C LEU A 182 -20.34 18.30 -10.69
N THR A 183 -21.53 18.13 -10.09
CA THR A 183 -22.79 18.73 -10.54
C THR A 183 -23.04 20.06 -9.82
N ASP A 184 -22.71 20.14 -8.53
CA ASP A 184 -22.85 21.32 -7.67
C ASP A 184 -21.57 21.51 -6.81
N PRO A 185 -20.52 22.17 -7.35
CA PRO A 185 -19.25 22.35 -6.63
C PRO A 185 -19.42 23.20 -5.36
N GLY A 186 -18.87 22.73 -4.24
CA GLY A 186 -19.07 23.36 -2.93
C GLY A 186 -20.27 22.82 -2.14
N THR A 187 -21.01 21.85 -2.70
CA THR A 187 -22.16 21.23 -2.03
C THR A 187 -21.76 20.37 -0.82
N ALA A 188 -22.66 20.28 0.15
CA ALA A 188 -22.49 19.48 1.35
C ALA A 188 -22.70 17.98 1.07
N LEU A 189 -22.29 17.11 2.01
CA LEU A 189 -22.71 15.71 1.96
C LEU A 189 -24.23 15.60 2.00
N GLU A 190 -24.82 14.98 0.98
CA GLU A 190 -26.24 14.66 0.94
C GLU A 190 -26.59 13.62 2.04
N PRO A 191 -27.67 13.77 2.82
CA PRO A 191 -27.98 12.87 3.93
C PRO A 191 -28.41 11.45 3.52
N ILE A 192 -27.70 10.43 3.99
CA ILE A 192 -28.04 9.01 3.77
C ILE A 192 -29.33 8.52 4.43
N SER A 193 -29.91 9.32 5.35
CA SER A 193 -31.15 9.00 6.05
C SER A 193 -32.43 9.33 5.25
N GLN A 194 -32.32 9.97 4.08
CA GLN A 194 -33.45 10.57 3.36
C GLN A 194 -33.65 10.05 1.93
N ASN A 195 -33.47 8.74 1.71
CA ASN A 195 -33.41 8.10 0.39
C ASN A 195 -32.31 8.72 -0.50
N PRO A 196 -31.03 8.37 -0.26
CA PRO A 196 -29.90 8.97 -0.98
C PRO A 196 -30.02 8.80 -2.49
N SER A 197 -29.58 9.81 -3.22
CA SER A 197 -29.58 9.86 -4.68
C SER A 197 -28.60 8.85 -5.30
N ASP A 198 -28.81 8.53 -6.57
CA ASP A 198 -27.90 7.66 -7.33
C ASP A 198 -26.45 8.18 -7.32
N ALA A 199 -26.24 9.51 -7.31
CA ALA A 199 -24.91 10.10 -7.21
C ALA A 199 -24.19 9.76 -5.88
N VAL A 200 -24.94 9.59 -4.79
CA VAL A 200 -24.44 9.15 -3.47
C VAL A 200 -24.24 7.63 -3.44
N LEU A 201 -25.23 6.88 -3.93
CA LEU A 201 -25.21 5.42 -3.96
C LEU A 201 -24.14 4.84 -4.88
N HIS A 202 -23.67 5.60 -5.88
CA HIS A 202 -22.57 5.23 -6.77
C HIS A 202 -21.18 5.62 -6.25
N GLY A 203 -21.05 6.33 -5.12
CA GLY A 203 -19.76 6.68 -4.51
C GLY A 203 -18.70 7.17 -5.50
N VAL A 204 -17.53 6.52 -5.48
CA VAL A 204 -16.47 6.68 -6.49
C VAL A 204 -16.70 5.64 -7.59
N SER A 205 -17.37 6.05 -8.67
CA SER A 205 -17.90 5.16 -9.72
C SER A 205 -16.91 4.84 -10.85
N CYS A 206 -17.24 3.84 -11.67
CA CYS A 206 -16.43 3.46 -12.84
C CYS A 206 -16.24 4.62 -13.81
N ASP A 207 -17.33 5.29 -14.21
CA ASP A 207 -17.28 6.39 -15.18
C ASP A 207 -16.51 7.59 -14.61
N LEU A 208 -16.55 7.84 -13.30
CA LEU A 208 -15.72 8.88 -12.69
C LEU A 208 -14.22 8.63 -12.93
N CYS A 209 -13.70 7.47 -12.52
CA CYS A 209 -12.28 7.14 -12.64
C CYS A 209 -11.83 7.03 -14.11
N HIS A 210 -12.64 6.41 -14.97
CA HIS A 210 -12.30 6.21 -16.38
C HIS A 210 -12.55 7.43 -17.28
N LYS A 211 -12.99 8.57 -16.73
CA LYS A 211 -13.09 9.86 -17.45
C LYS A 211 -11.97 10.84 -17.10
N VAL A 212 -11.10 10.53 -16.12
CA VAL A 212 -9.98 11.41 -15.74
C VAL A 212 -8.94 11.48 -16.85
N ALA A 213 -8.87 12.65 -17.49
CA ALA A 213 -7.99 12.96 -18.61
C ALA A 213 -6.70 13.66 -18.18
N ASN A 214 -6.72 14.36 -17.04
CA ASN A 214 -5.57 14.99 -16.42
C ASN A 214 -5.76 15.11 -14.90
N VAL A 215 -4.68 14.93 -14.13
CA VAL A 215 -4.57 15.42 -12.75
C VAL A 215 -3.47 16.48 -12.72
N ASP A 216 -3.72 17.62 -12.08
CA ASP A 216 -2.71 18.66 -11.91
C ASP A 216 -1.74 18.29 -10.77
N GLU A 217 -0.64 17.62 -11.15
CA GLU A 217 0.44 17.23 -10.22
C GLU A 217 1.07 18.41 -9.44
N THR A 218 0.80 19.67 -9.81
CA THR A 218 1.31 20.85 -9.10
C THR A 218 0.41 21.30 -7.95
N ARG A 219 -0.80 20.75 -7.82
CA ARG A 219 -1.80 21.11 -6.80
C ARG A 219 -2.38 19.91 -6.05
N LEU A 220 -1.59 18.85 -5.88
CA LEU A 220 -2.06 17.58 -5.32
C LEU A 220 -2.51 17.66 -3.85
N ASN A 221 -2.27 18.75 -3.12
CA ASN A 221 -2.86 18.93 -1.80
C ASN A 221 -4.33 19.39 -1.84
N THR A 222 -4.86 19.72 -3.03
CA THR A 222 -6.28 20.08 -3.22
C THR A 222 -7.18 18.84 -3.09
N PRO A 223 -8.19 18.83 -2.20
CA PRO A 223 -9.00 17.65 -1.92
C PRO A 223 -9.92 17.27 -3.08
N GLY A 224 -9.79 16.03 -3.53
CA GLY A 224 -10.72 15.35 -4.42
C GLY A 224 -10.87 16.05 -5.78
N PHE A 225 -12.12 16.38 -6.10
CA PHE A 225 -12.50 17.10 -7.31
C PHE A 225 -12.77 18.58 -7.03
N TYR A 226 -12.09 19.19 -6.05
CA TYR A 226 -12.20 20.63 -5.79
C TYR A 226 -11.55 21.45 -6.92
N GLY A 227 -12.25 22.49 -7.38
CA GLY A 227 -11.77 23.35 -8.47
C GLY A 227 -11.58 22.61 -9.78
N ASP A 228 -10.42 22.80 -10.41
CA ASP A 228 -10.01 22.23 -11.70
C ASP A 228 -8.79 21.30 -11.59
N VAL A 229 -8.44 20.84 -10.39
CA VAL A 229 -7.29 19.93 -10.15
C VAL A 229 -7.43 18.60 -10.89
N VAL A 230 -8.65 18.12 -11.11
CA VAL A 230 -8.96 16.97 -11.96
C VAL A 230 -9.76 17.39 -13.19
N THR A 231 -9.23 17.11 -14.37
CA THR A 231 -9.93 17.32 -15.65
C THR A 231 -10.62 16.05 -16.11
N LEU A 232 -11.94 16.10 -16.29
CA LEU A 232 -12.76 15.02 -16.84
C LEU A 232 -13.07 15.24 -18.32
N ALA A 233 -12.75 14.25 -19.18
CA ALA A 233 -13.22 14.25 -20.56
C ALA A 233 -14.67 13.75 -20.63
N ARG A 234 -15.62 14.67 -20.83
CA ARG A 234 -17.06 14.38 -20.98
C ARG A 234 -17.55 14.69 -22.41
N PRO A 235 -17.08 13.96 -23.44
CA PRO A 235 -17.38 14.28 -24.83
C PRO A 235 -18.80 13.86 -25.24
N GLY A 236 -19.50 14.78 -25.89
CA GLY A 236 -20.82 14.52 -26.47
C GLY A 236 -20.81 13.70 -27.76
N GLY A 237 -21.99 13.56 -28.38
CA GLY A 237 -22.12 13.08 -29.76
C GLY A 237 -21.70 11.62 -30.01
N GLY A 238 -21.58 10.79 -28.96
CA GLY A 238 -21.21 9.38 -29.07
C GLY A 238 -19.71 9.08 -29.06
N ALA A 239 -18.85 10.07 -28.79
CA ALA A 239 -17.41 9.90 -28.68
C ALA A 239 -16.98 9.36 -27.30
N GLU A 240 -17.70 8.37 -26.79
CA GLU A 240 -17.70 7.83 -25.43
C GLU A 240 -16.32 7.35 -24.94
N VAL A 241 -15.47 8.24 -24.43
CA VAL A 241 -14.10 7.91 -24.00
C VAL A 241 -14.09 7.10 -22.70
N GLN A 242 -13.21 6.11 -22.60
CA GLN A 242 -12.86 5.44 -21.35
C GLN A 242 -11.33 5.26 -21.27
N PHE A 243 -10.70 5.88 -20.28
CA PHE A 243 -9.25 5.84 -20.07
C PHE A 243 -8.80 4.53 -19.41
N GLY A 244 -7.63 4.02 -19.81
CA GLY A 244 -7.02 2.82 -19.22
C GLY A 244 -5.49 2.91 -19.22
N LEU A 245 -4.86 2.15 -18.31
CA LEU A 245 -3.41 2.20 -18.06
C LEU A 245 -2.57 1.42 -19.10
N LEU A 246 -3.17 0.48 -19.85
CA LEU A 246 -2.42 -0.40 -20.74
C LEU A 246 -2.21 0.17 -22.16
N GLY A 247 -3.15 0.96 -22.69
CA GLY A 247 -3.05 1.52 -24.04
C GLY A 247 -3.12 0.51 -25.20
N ASP A 248 -3.28 -0.78 -24.92
CA ASP A 248 -3.28 -1.88 -25.90
C ASP A 248 -4.68 -2.20 -26.49
N ALA A 249 -5.73 -1.61 -25.92
CA ALA A 249 -7.11 -1.83 -26.34
C ALA A 249 -7.45 -1.00 -27.59
N SER A 250 -7.92 -1.66 -28.65
CA SER A 250 -8.45 -1.05 -29.89
C SER A 250 -9.94 -1.30 -30.12
N PHE A 251 -10.60 -2.03 -29.21
CA PHE A 251 -12.04 -2.29 -29.27
C PHE A 251 -12.84 -1.00 -29.13
N GLN A 252 -13.51 -0.57 -30.19
CA GLN A 252 -14.34 0.64 -30.21
C GLN A 252 -15.81 0.27 -30.46
N ARG A 253 -16.70 0.76 -29.60
CA ARG A 253 -18.14 0.85 -29.85
C ARG A 253 -18.61 2.30 -29.58
N PRO A 254 -18.81 3.12 -30.63
CA PRO A 254 -19.35 4.46 -30.48
C PRO A 254 -20.61 4.50 -29.62
N SER A 255 -20.73 5.56 -28.82
CA SER A 255 -21.77 5.77 -27.79
C SER A 255 -21.79 4.77 -26.61
N GLN A 256 -20.84 3.83 -26.55
CA GLN A 256 -20.72 2.85 -25.46
C GLN A 256 -19.34 2.83 -24.80
N MET A 257 -18.27 2.74 -25.60
CA MET A 257 -16.87 2.73 -25.12
C MET A 257 -15.91 2.94 -26.29
N MET A 258 -15.01 3.90 -26.16
CA MET A 258 -13.84 4.09 -27.02
C MET A 258 -12.60 4.24 -26.11
N PRO A 259 -11.60 3.35 -26.21
CA PRO A 259 -10.48 3.31 -25.28
C PRO A 259 -9.53 4.48 -25.54
N ALA A 260 -9.01 5.05 -24.47
CA ALA A 260 -7.91 6.01 -24.48
C ALA A 260 -6.86 5.60 -23.45
N TYR A 261 -5.61 6.02 -23.65
CA TYR A 261 -4.54 5.78 -22.69
C TYR A 261 -4.36 6.99 -21.78
N ASN A 262 -4.25 6.76 -20.48
CA ASN A 262 -3.74 7.76 -19.55
C ASN A 262 -2.88 7.06 -18.46
N PRO A 263 -1.57 7.37 -18.35
CA PRO A 263 -0.69 6.77 -17.33
C PRO A 263 -1.07 7.15 -15.89
N GLU A 264 -1.74 8.29 -15.68
CA GLU A 264 -2.11 8.80 -14.34
C GLU A 264 -3.03 7.86 -13.56
N LEU A 265 -3.76 6.97 -14.25
CA LEU A 265 -4.55 5.90 -13.60
C LEU A 265 -3.69 4.94 -12.77
N GLY A 266 -2.36 4.98 -12.93
CA GLY A 266 -1.43 4.24 -12.09
C GLY A 266 -1.37 4.74 -10.65
N SER A 267 -1.25 6.06 -10.42
CA SER A 267 -1.00 6.63 -9.08
C SER A 267 -1.50 8.06 -8.89
N GLU A 268 -1.39 8.92 -9.90
CA GLU A 268 -1.78 10.33 -9.84
C GLU A 268 -3.30 10.50 -9.69
N LEU A 269 -4.10 9.62 -10.31
CA LEU A 269 -5.54 9.52 -10.07
C LEU A 269 -5.86 9.22 -8.59
N CYS A 270 -5.07 8.36 -7.96
CA CYS A 270 -5.26 8.04 -6.54
C CYS A 270 -4.90 9.24 -5.65
N ALA A 271 -3.92 10.05 -6.07
CA ALA A 271 -3.49 11.25 -5.36
C ALA A 271 -4.64 12.24 -5.16
N ALA A 272 -5.54 12.41 -6.14
CA ALA A 272 -6.67 13.34 -6.03
C ALA A 272 -7.49 13.16 -4.73
N CYS A 273 -7.69 11.93 -4.24
CA CYS A 273 -8.44 11.67 -2.99
C CYS A 273 -7.56 11.14 -1.83
N HIS A 274 -6.29 10.82 -2.06
CA HIS A 274 -5.35 10.27 -1.06
C HIS A 274 -4.11 11.15 -0.84
N GLN A 275 -4.12 12.36 -1.39
CA GLN A 275 -3.27 13.47 -1.05
C GLN A 275 -4.19 14.66 -0.82
N ASP A 276 -4.27 15.15 0.41
CA ASP A 276 -5.02 16.38 0.69
C ASP A 276 -4.49 17.10 1.93
N LYS A 277 -4.86 18.36 2.04
CA LYS A 277 -4.48 19.29 3.11
C LYS A 277 -5.70 20.09 3.50
N ASN A 278 -5.71 20.57 4.74
CA ASN A 278 -6.72 21.54 5.13
C ASN A 278 -6.47 22.90 4.48
N ASP A 279 -7.53 23.71 4.50
CA ASP A 279 -7.53 25.12 4.11
C ASP A 279 -7.81 25.96 5.39
N PRO A 280 -6.76 26.50 6.04
CA PRO A 280 -6.90 27.26 7.27
C PRO A 280 -7.55 28.64 7.14
N ASP A 281 -7.63 29.27 5.96
CA ASP A 281 -8.21 30.61 5.81
C ASP A 281 -9.46 30.69 4.91
N LEU A 282 -9.78 29.57 4.26
CA LEU A 282 -10.97 29.30 3.44
C LEU A 282 -10.97 30.04 2.09
N ASP A 283 -9.79 30.28 1.50
CA ASP A 283 -9.63 30.92 0.19
C ASP A 283 -9.61 29.95 -1.02
N GLY A 284 -9.47 28.65 -0.77
CA GLY A 284 -9.42 27.60 -1.81
C GLY A 284 -8.02 27.30 -2.35
N GLU A 285 -6.96 27.86 -1.76
CA GLU A 285 -5.55 27.51 -2.02
C GLU A 285 -5.09 26.43 -1.02
N PHE A 286 -4.52 25.34 -1.53
CA PHE A 286 -4.07 24.20 -0.72
C PHE A 286 -2.56 23.96 -0.78
N GLU A 287 -1.78 24.79 -1.48
CA GLU A 287 -0.32 24.69 -1.59
C GLU A 287 0.44 25.68 -0.67
N GLU A 288 -0.29 26.40 0.19
CA GLU A 288 0.22 27.38 1.15
C GLU A 288 0.96 26.81 2.37
N SER A 289 1.83 27.60 3.01
CA SER A 289 2.73 27.10 4.06
C SER A 289 2.07 26.81 5.43
N ASN A 290 0.85 27.29 5.65
CA ASN A 290 0.13 27.24 6.93
C ASN A 290 -0.85 26.06 7.03
N GLY A 291 -1.31 25.50 5.92
CA GLY A 291 -2.09 24.27 5.90
C GLY A 291 -1.31 23.03 6.36
N VAL A 292 -2.00 22.16 7.09
CA VAL A 292 -1.53 20.85 7.53
C VAL A 292 -2.07 19.78 6.58
N VAL A 293 -1.16 18.99 5.99
CA VAL A 293 -1.52 17.85 5.15
C VAL A 293 -2.40 16.89 5.97
N SER A 294 -3.62 16.60 5.52
CA SER A 294 -4.53 15.66 6.17
C SER A 294 -4.11 14.23 5.82
N GLU A 295 -4.15 13.93 4.52
CA GLU A 295 -3.87 12.67 3.88
C GLU A 295 -2.51 12.78 3.16
N PRO A 296 -1.42 12.20 3.67
CA PRO A 296 -0.07 12.30 3.08
C PRO A 296 0.28 11.15 2.12
N THR A 297 -0.67 10.26 1.79
CA THR A 297 -0.39 8.90 1.29
C THR A 297 0.38 8.90 -0.03
N TYR A 298 0.03 9.77 -0.98
CA TYR A 298 0.72 9.84 -2.27
C TYR A 298 2.16 10.36 -2.13
N PHE A 299 2.40 11.41 -1.35
CA PHE A 299 3.77 11.92 -1.18
C PHE A 299 4.65 10.97 -0.35
N GLU A 300 4.09 10.24 0.62
CA GLU A 300 4.80 9.13 1.26
C GLU A 300 5.23 8.08 0.25
N TRP A 301 4.34 7.67 -0.65
CA TRP A 301 4.68 6.75 -1.75
C TRP A 301 5.72 7.31 -2.72
N LYS A 302 5.54 8.55 -3.19
CA LYS A 302 6.42 9.24 -4.15
C LYS A 302 7.83 9.45 -3.59
N SER A 303 7.97 9.55 -2.27
CA SER A 303 9.26 9.66 -1.57
C SER A 303 9.97 8.31 -1.36
N SER A 304 9.29 7.18 -1.54
CA SER A 304 9.86 5.84 -1.29
C SER A 304 10.42 5.19 -2.56
N SER A 305 11.18 4.11 -2.39
CA SER A 305 11.67 3.29 -3.52
C SER A 305 10.55 2.55 -4.28
N TYR A 306 9.29 2.64 -3.84
CA TYR A 306 8.14 2.17 -4.61
C TYR A 306 7.60 3.25 -5.57
N GLY A 307 7.78 4.54 -5.27
CA GLY A 307 7.38 5.67 -6.11
C GLY A 307 8.41 6.12 -7.14
N ASP A 308 9.69 5.76 -6.99
CA ASP A 308 10.77 6.06 -7.95
C ASP A 308 10.72 5.11 -9.18
N PRO A 309 10.43 5.60 -10.41
CA PRO A 309 10.38 4.76 -11.61
C PRO A 309 11.72 4.12 -12.03
N SER A 310 12.85 4.59 -11.48
CA SER A 310 14.17 4.00 -11.72
C SER A 310 14.51 2.85 -10.76
N SER A 311 13.73 2.69 -9.68
CA SER A 311 13.92 1.65 -8.68
C SER A 311 13.42 0.28 -9.16
N PRO A 312 14.15 -0.83 -8.89
CA PRO A 312 13.63 -2.18 -9.16
C PRO A 312 12.40 -2.53 -8.29
N LYS A 313 12.14 -1.76 -7.23
CA LYS A 313 10.95 -1.85 -6.38
C LYS A 313 9.77 -1.01 -6.90
N PHE A 314 9.91 -0.23 -7.98
CA PHE A 314 8.82 0.64 -8.48
C PHE A 314 7.50 -0.11 -8.63
N ARG A 315 6.45 0.36 -7.95
CA ARG A 315 5.09 -0.18 -8.04
C ARG A 315 4.11 0.98 -7.86
N THR A 316 3.22 1.15 -8.83
CA THR A 316 2.16 2.15 -8.76
C THR A 316 1.10 1.75 -7.72
N CYS A 317 0.30 2.72 -7.24
CA CYS A 317 -0.87 2.45 -6.39
C CYS A 317 -1.76 1.35 -6.99
N ALA A 318 -2.03 1.40 -8.29
CA ALA A 318 -2.79 0.38 -9.02
C ALA A 318 -2.08 -1.00 -9.04
N ASN A 319 -0.75 -1.08 -9.01
CA ASN A 319 -0.07 -2.38 -8.95
C ASN A 319 -0.30 -3.11 -7.62
N CYS A 320 -0.49 -2.36 -6.52
CA CYS A 320 -0.65 -2.91 -5.16
C CYS A 320 -2.12 -3.04 -4.73
N HIS A 321 -2.97 -2.05 -5.02
CA HIS A 321 -4.37 -2.02 -4.58
C HIS A 321 -5.37 -2.55 -5.64
N MET A 322 -4.97 -2.66 -6.91
CA MET A 322 -5.73 -3.34 -7.95
C MET A 322 -5.00 -4.62 -8.34
N LEU A 323 -5.07 -5.61 -7.44
CA LEU A 323 -4.34 -6.87 -7.58
C LEU A 323 -4.76 -7.63 -8.86
N PRO A 324 -3.86 -8.40 -9.50
CA PRO A 324 -4.24 -9.16 -10.68
C PRO A 324 -5.28 -10.24 -10.37
N THR A 325 -6.30 -10.38 -11.21
CA THR A 325 -7.38 -11.36 -11.02
C THR A 325 -6.98 -12.79 -11.43
N GLY A 326 -5.93 -12.94 -12.23
CA GLY A 326 -5.60 -14.20 -12.91
C GLY A 326 -6.46 -14.47 -14.15
N ALA A 327 -7.42 -13.60 -14.48
CA ALA A 327 -8.28 -13.76 -15.64
C ALA A 327 -7.54 -13.37 -16.94
N PRO A 328 -7.75 -14.11 -18.05
CA PRO A 328 -7.11 -13.81 -19.33
C PRO A 328 -7.79 -12.67 -20.09
N GLU A 329 -8.99 -12.23 -19.73
CA GLU A 329 -9.73 -11.16 -20.42
C GLU A 329 -10.58 -10.35 -19.44
N ALA A 330 -10.83 -9.07 -19.76
CA ALA A 330 -11.68 -8.17 -18.95
C ALA A 330 -13.14 -8.10 -19.46
N CYS A 331 -13.46 -8.78 -20.56
CA CYS A 331 -14.81 -8.87 -21.12
C CYS A 331 -15.03 -10.25 -21.74
N SER A 332 -15.79 -11.10 -21.04
CA SER A 332 -16.07 -12.49 -21.47
C SER A 332 -16.87 -12.60 -22.78
N VAL A 333 -17.60 -11.55 -23.15
CA VAL A 333 -18.34 -11.47 -24.44
C VAL A 333 -17.40 -11.39 -25.65
N LEU A 334 -16.11 -11.08 -25.46
CA LEU A 334 -15.11 -11.15 -26.53
C LEU A 334 -14.58 -12.57 -26.79
N GLY A 335 -14.94 -13.55 -25.96
CA GLY A 335 -14.73 -14.97 -26.23
C GLY A 335 -13.26 -15.37 -26.47
N GLY A 336 -12.32 -14.77 -25.73
CA GLY A 336 -10.89 -14.99 -25.87
C GLY A 336 -10.19 -14.15 -26.94
N THR A 337 -10.92 -13.31 -27.70
CA THR A 337 -10.32 -12.48 -28.78
C THR A 337 -9.30 -11.47 -28.27
N LEU A 338 -9.40 -11.04 -27.00
CA LEU A 338 -8.44 -10.14 -26.32
C LEU A 338 -7.78 -10.82 -25.11
N THR A 339 -7.38 -12.08 -25.26
CA THR A 339 -6.60 -12.83 -24.28
C THR A 339 -5.26 -12.14 -24.03
N ARG A 340 -5.00 -11.73 -22.78
CA ARG A 340 -3.77 -11.05 -22.32
C ARG A 340 -3.05 -11.86 -21.22
N PRO A 341 -1.80 -11.54 -20.86
CA PRO A 341 -1.16 -12.06 -19.67
C PRO A 341 -2.06 -11.98 -18.44
N VAL A 342 -2.11 -13.08 -17.67
CA VAL A 342 -3.01 -13.24 -16.50
C VAL A 342 -2.77 -12.24 -15.37
N LEU A 343 -1.70 -11.44 -15.46
CA LEU A 343 -1.35 -10.39 -14.50
C LEU A 343 -1.87 -8.99 -14.89
N ASP A 344 -2.50 -8.83 -16.07
CA ASP A 344 -2.90 -7.52 -16.59
C ASP A 344 -4.34 -7.14 -16.30
N VAL A 345 -5.24 -8.13 -16.17
CA VAL A 345 -6.61 -7.86 -15.71
C VAL A 345 -6.56 -7.60 -14.21
N ARG A 346 -6.87 -6.37 -13.81
CA ARG A 346 -6.79 -5.91 -12.41
C ARG A 346 -8.14 -5.92 -11.71
N ALA A 347 -8.13 -6.30 -10.44
CA ALA A 347 -9.30 -6.31 -9.59
C ALA A 347 -9.73 -4.89 -9.23
N HIS A 348 -11.03 -4.67 -9.09
CA HIS A 348 -11.63 -3.38 -8.76
C HIS A 348 -12.22 -3.35 -7.33
N ASP A 349 -11.79 -4.27 -6.46
CA ASP A 349 -12.13 -4.28 -5.03
C ASP A 349 -11.40 -3.17 -4.24
N ILE A 350 -10.26 -2.69 -4.76
CA ILE A 350 -9.48 -1.54 -4.26
C ILE A 350 -9.32 -1.62 -2.73
N SER A 351 -8.83 -2.78 -2.28
CA SER A 351 -8.73 -3.12 -0.86
C SER A 351 -7.64 -2.31 -0.15
N GLY A 352 -7.98 -1.85 1.06
CA GLY A 352 -7.05 -1.21 2.01
C GLY A 352 -6.91 -2.07 3.26
N THR A 353 -7.44 -1.62 4.40
CA THR A 353 -7.29 -2.24 5.73
C THR A 353 -8.10 -3.54 5.94
N THR A 354 -7.86 -4.53 5.08
CA THR A 354 -8.34 -5.91 5.22
C THR A 354 -7.28 -6.76 5.94
N PRO A 355 -7.63 -7.95 6.48
CA PRO A 355 -6.66 -8.84 7.12
C PRO A 355 -5.43 -9.11 6.26
N TYR A 356 -5.62 -9.40 4.97
CA TYR A 356 -4.51 -9.66 4.04
C TYR A 356 -3.47 -8.53 4.01
N PHE A 357 -3.90 -7.27 3.84
CA PHE A 357 -2.97 -6.14 3.80
C PHE A 357 -2.34 -5.85 5.17
N LEU A 358 -3.10 -5.98 6.26
CA LEU A 358 -2.61 -5.70 7.61
C LEU A 358 -1.60 -6.74 8.10
N GLU A 359 -1.83 -8.03 7.82
CA GLU A 359 -0.95 -9.16 8.15
C GLU A 359 0.33 -9.21 7.29
N HIS A 360 0.40 -8.47 6.18
CA HIS A 360 1.56 -8.45 5.29
C HIS A 360 2.31 -7.11 5.27
N ALA A 361 1.82 -6.04 5.91
CA ALA A 361 2.42 -4.71 5.80
C ALA A 361 3.74 -4.53 6.57
N VAL A 362 3.88 -5.19 7.72
CA VAL A 362 4.99 -4.98 8.66
C VAL A 362 5.54 -6.31 9.15
N THR A 363 6.84 -6.55 9.02
CA THR A 363 7.51 -7.69 9.65
C THR A 363 7.93 -7.37 11.08
N LEU A 364 7.60 -8.25 12.03
CA LEU A 364 8.03 -8.19 13.44
C LEU A 364 9.18 -9.17 13.72
N ALA A 365 10.30 -8.66 14.23
CA ALA A 365 11.39 -9.47 14.77
C ALA A 365 11.56 -9.25 16.28
N LEU A 366 11.36 -10.31 17.06
CA LEU A 366 11.53 -10.34 18.52
C LEU A 366 12.84 -11.04 18.89
N THR A 367 13.66 -10.38 19.70
CA THR A 367 14.82 -11.00 20.37
C THR A 367 14.79 -10.68 21.85
N ALA A 368 15.20 -11.61 22.70
CA ALA A 368 15.31 -11.37 24.13
C ALA A 368 16.40 -12.23 24.77
N THR A 369 17.01 -11.73 25.84
CA THR A 369 18.06 -12.40 26.62
C THR A 369 17.75 -12.31 28.10
N ALA A 370 17.82 -13.44 28.80
CA ALA A 370 17.64 -13.49 30.25
C ALA A 370 19.01 -13.44 30.96
N GLY A 371 19.10 -12.62 32.01
CA GLY A 371 20.19 -12.59 32.97
C GLY A 371 19.66 -12.74 34.39
N THR A 372 20.55 -12.84 35.38
CA THR A 372 20.18 -12.83 36.80
C THR A 372 19.31 -11.60 37.09
N GLY A 373 18.11 -11.82 37.64
CA GLY A 373 17.12 -10.79 37.97
C GLY A 373 16.46 -10.05 36.80
N ARG A 374 16.80 -10.33 35.52
CA ARG A 374 16.42 -9.49 34.38
C ARG A 374 16.09 -10.23 33.09
N VAL A 375 15.20 -9.64 32.29
CA VAL A 375 15.04 -9.96 30.85
C VAL A 375 15.19 -8.68 30.05
N ASP A 376 16.10 -8.70 29.10
CA ASP A 376 16.26 -7.67 28.07
C ASP A 376 15.50 -8.10 26.82
N VAL A 377 14.71 -7.21 26.22
CA VAL A 377 13.90 -7.48 25.03
C VAL A 377 14.15 -6.39 23.98
N GLU A 378 14.43 -6.78 22.73
CA GLU A 378 14.43 -5.89 21.56
C GLU A 378 13.35 -6.36 20.57
N VAL A 379 12.49 -5.43 20.16
CA VAL A 379 11.52 -5.62 19.08
C VAL A 379 11.86 -4.70 17.93
N ARG A 380 11.95 -5.25 16.72
CA ARG A 380 12.16 -4.52 15.48
C ARG A 380 10.91 -4.67 14.61
N LEU A 381 10.35 -3.56 14.15
CA LEU A 381 9.19 -3.52 13.26
C LEU A 381 9.63 -2.89 11.93
N THR A 382 9.51 -3.62 10.82
CA THR A 382 9.96 -3.15 9.50
C THR A 382 8.79 -3.06 8.55
N ASN A 383 8.54 -1.88 7.99
CA ASN A 383 7.54 -1.67 6.95
C ASN A 383 8.14 -2.09 5.59
N ASP A 384 8.06 -3.36 5.23
CA ASP A 384 8.75 -3.89 4.04
C ASP A 384 7.83 -4.13 2.82
N GLN A 385 6.49 -4.15 2.99
CA GLN A 385 5.53 -4.32 1.89
C GLN A 385 4.63 -3.11 1.60
N ALA A 386 4.51 -2.10 2.48
CA ALA A 386 3.74 -0.89 2.14
C ALA A 386 4.60 0.15 1.39
N GLY A 387 4.02 0.75 0.36
CA GLY A 387 4.70 1.78 -0.44
C GLY A 387 4.79 3.14 0.25
N HIS A 388 3.98 3.36 1.28
CA HIS A 388 3.79 4.58 2.07
C HIS A 388 4.06 4.28 3.57
N SER A 389 3.87 5.26 4.47
CA SER A 389 4.01 5.02 5.92
C SER A 389 2.97 4.02 6.42
N VAL A 390 3.24 3.38 7.56
CA VAL A 390 2.27 2.53 8.26
C VAL A 390 1.98 3.03 9.68
N PRO A 391 0.70 3.28 10.03
CA PRO A 391 -0.46 3.30 9.13
C PRO A 391 -0.54 4.63 8.36
N THR A 392 -0.69 4.59 7.04
CA THR A 392 -1.07 5.80 6.27
C THR A 392 -2.55 6.13 6.47
N GLY A 393 -2.98 7.24 5.89
CA GLY A 393 -4.37 7.65 5.84
C GLY A 393 -4.71 8.73 6.87
N MET A 394 -6.01 8.99 6.99
CA MET A 394 -6.68 9.73 8.06
C MET A 394 -5.98 9.58 9.42
N SER A 395 -5.62 10.70 10.04
CA SER A 395 -4.77 10.78 11.24
C SER A 395 -5.24 9.99 12.47
N ILE A 396 -6.50 9.53 12.52
CA ILE A 396 -7.02 8.67 13.59
C ILE A 396 -6.52 7.21 13.52
N ARG A 397 -5.93 6.77 12.40
CA ARG A 397 -5.35 5.41 12.27
C ARG A 397 -4.11 5.28 13.15
N ASN A 398 -3.97 4.14 13.83
CA ASN A 398 -2.83 3.89 14.70
C ASN A 398 -2.44 2.41 14.76
N MET A 399 -1.19 2.14 15.11
CA MET A 399 -0.74 0.80 15.51
C MET A 399 -0.25 0.85 16.96
N ILE A 400 -0.36 -0.26 17.68
CA ILE A 400 0.12 -0.40 19.05
C ILE A 400 0.98 -1.66 19.12
N LEU A 401 2.27 -1.49 19.39
CA LEU A 401 3.12 -2.56 19.87
C LEU A 401 2.86 -2.76 21.35
N LEU A 402 2.49 -3.98 21.75
CA LEU A 402 2.48 -4.44 23.13
C LEU A 402 3.61 -5.43 23.35
N VAL A 403 4.32 -5.29 24.47
CA VAL A 403 5.37 -6.24 24.90
C VAL A 403 5.05 -6.70 26.32
N SER A 404 5.10 -8.00 26.54
CA SER A 404 4.89 -8.59 27.87
C SER A 404 5.93 -9.66 28.17
N VAL A 405 6.29 -9.74 29.45
CA VAL A 405 7.05 -10.86 30.02
C VAL A 405 6.22 -11.44 31.15
N ARG A 406 6.04 -12.76 31.17
CA ARG A 406 5.20 -13.44 32.17
C ARG A 406 5.75 -14.79 32.62
N SER A 407 5.46 -15.18 33.85
CA SER A 407 5.64 -16.55 34.35
C SER A 407 4.29 -17.10 34.82
N GLY A 408 3.78 -18.13 34.14
CA GLY A 408 2.39 -18.59 34.31
C GLY A 408 1.39 -17.48 33.97
N SER A 409 0.59 -17.09 34.97
CA SER A 409 -0.37 -15.98 34.91
C SER A 409 0.17 -14.64 35.44
N ARG A 410 1.38 -14.61 36.02
CA ARG A 410 1.99 -13.38 36.51
C ARG A 410 2.71 -12.67 35.37
N GLU A 411 2.20 -11.51 34.98
CA GLU A 411 2.91 -10.56 34.12
C GLU A 411 3.91 -9.73 34.97
N TYR A 412 5.00 -9.29 34.34
CA TYR A 412 6.02 -8.42 34.95
C TYR A 412 6.00 -7.04 34.30
N GLU A 413 6.23 -6.01 35.11
CA GLU A 413 6.38 -4.63 34.63
C GLU A 413 7.79 -4.41 34.08
N SER A 414 7.89 -3.58 33.04
CA SER A 414 9.18 -3.12 32.51
C SER A 414 9.76 -2.04 33.43
N THR A 415 11.02 -2.18 33.82
CA THR A 415 11.77 -1.14 34.54
C THR A 415 12.36 -0.09 33.59
N GLU A 416 12.59 -0.45 32.33
CA GLU A 416 13.07 0.45 31.27
C GLU A 416 12.38 0.13 29.94
N GLY A 417 12.28 1.12 29.06
CA GLY A 417 11.68 1.02 27.74
C GLY A 417 10.54 2.01 27.52
N PRO A 418 10.02 2.13 26.29
CA PRO A 418 8.84 2.93 26.02
C PRO A 418 7.57 2.29 26.61
N VAL A 419 6.53 3.10 26.77
CA VAL A 419 5.18 2.65 27.08
C VAL A 419 4.21 3.14 26.00
N VAL A 420 3.08 2.46 25.89
CA VAL A 420 1.98 2.88 25.01
C VAL A 420 1.43 4.23 25.49
N ASP A 421 1.23 5.15 24.54
CA ASP A 421 0.65 6.48 24.75
C ASP A 421 -0.81 6.43 25.24
N ASP A 422 -1.29 7.51 25.87
CA ASP A 422 -2.67 7.65 26.37
C ASP A 422 -3.74 7.46 25.28
N LEU A 423 -3.43 7.74 24.01
CA LEU A 423 -4.30 7.46 22.85
C LEU A 423 -4.53 5.96 22.60
N GLY A 424 -3.69 5.09 23.17
CA GLY A 424 -3.91 3.65 23.28
C GLY A 424 -5.05 3.28 24.23
N GLY A 425 -5.60 4.26 24.94
CA GLY A 425 -6.71 4.15 25.87
C GLY A 425 -6.24 4.03 27.32
N VAL A 426 -6.73 4.93 28.17
CA VAL A 426 -6.45 4.94 29.62
C VAL A 426 -7.52 4.14 30.36
N GLY A 427 -7.13 3.19 31.21
CA GLY A 427 -8.05 2.35 31.98
C GLY A 427 -7.68 0.86 31.97
N SER A 428 -8.70 -0.02 31.98
CA SER A 428 -8.49 -1.46 32.03
C SER A 428 -8.06 -2.06 30.68
N PRO A 429 -6.97 -2.84 30.61
CA PRO A 429 -6.59 -3.57 29.40
C PRO A 429 -7.61 -4.63 28.96
N LEU A 430 -8.44 -5.14 29.88
CA LEU A 430 -9.56 -6.04 29.55
C LEU A 430 -10.66 -5.33 28.75
N GLU A 431 -10.63 -4.00 28.72
CA GLU A 431 -11.51 -3.12 27.96
C GLU A 431 -10.74 -2.44 26.81
N GLY A 432 -9.59 -2.98 26.40
CA GLY A 432 -8.78 -2.46 25.29
C GLY A 432 -8.02 -1.17 25.59
N ASN A 433 -7.93 -0.75 26.84
CA ASN A 433 -7.18 0.42 27.25
C ASN A 433 -5.72 0.00 27.55
N PHE A 434 -4.80 0.38 26.67
CA PHE A 434 -3.42 -0.11 26.70
C PHE A 434 -2.37 0.92 27.15
N ALA A 435 -2.77 2.17 27.43
CA ALA A 435 -1.85 3.23 27.88
C ALA A 435 -1.01 2.80 29.10
N GLY A 436 0.25 3.23 29.13
CA GLY A 436 1.20 2.91 30.20
C GLY A 436 1.71 1.45 30.22
N ARG A 437 1.20 0.56 29.36
CA ARG A 437 1.75 -0.81 29.21
C ARG A 437 3.11 -0.76 28.48
N PRO A 438 4.02 -1.71 28.73
CA PRO A 438 5.27 -1.80 27.98
C PRO A 438 4.97 -2.00 26.50
N GLY A 439 5.48 -1.09 25.67
CA GLY A 439 5.09 -1.02 24.27
C GLY A 439 5.31 0.35 23.65
N LYS A 440 4.69 0.59 22.49
CA LYS A 440 4.74 1.88 21.79
C LYS A 440 3.51 2.03 20.92
N LEU A 441 2.93 3.24 20.89
CA LEU A 441 1.90 3.61 19.93
C LEU A 441 2.55 4.31 18.72
N PHE A 442 2.07 3.98 17.53
CA PHE A 442 2.49 4.52 16.24
C PHE A 442 1.31 5.25 15.60
N GLY A 443 1.49 6.50 15.20
CA GLY A 443 0.45 7.32 14.61
C GLY A 443 0.93 8.73 14.27
N ARG A 444 -0.01 9.57 13.85
CA ARG A 444 0.25 10.98 13.50
C ARG A 444 -0.80 11.84 14.16
N VAL A 445 -0.37 12.72 15.05
CA VAL A 445 -1.27 13.54 15.87
C VAL A 445 -1.10 15.01 15.53
N MET A 446 -2.24 15.67 15.30
CA MET A 446 -2.34 17.09 14.96
C MET A 446 -2.75 17.91 16.18
N ALA A 447 -2.40 19.19 16.18
CA ALA A 447 -2.83 20.18 17.17
C ALA A 447 -3.50 21.41 16.57
N ASP A 448 -4.37 22.02 17.38
CA ASP A 448 -4.92 23.36 17.17
C ASP A 448 -3.84 24.46 17.31
N ALA A 449 -4.24 25.71 17.08
CA ALA A 449 -3.35 26.88 17.21
C ALA A 449 -2.83 27.14 18.65
N SER A 450 -3.41 26.49 19.66
CA SER A 450 -2.99 26.56 21.06
C SER A 450 -2.05 25.41 21.46
N GLY A 451 -1.81 24.44 20.57
CA GLY A 451 -1.01 23.25 20.83
C GLY A 451 -1.77 22.10 21.50
N ASN A 452 -3.11 22.15 21.59
CA ASN A 452 -3.91 21.05 22.11
C ASN A 452 -4.14 20.00 21.02
N GLY A 453 -4.14 18.72 21.38
CA GLY A 453 -4.49 17.63 20.48
C GLY A 453 -4.93 16.36 21.24
N PRO A 454 -5.38 15.31 20.53
CA PRO A 454 -5.52 15.25 19.08
C PRO A 454 -6.71 16.08 18.57
N VAL A 455 -6.50 16.87 17.53
CA VAL A 455 -7.58 17.48 16.72
C VAL A 455 -7.70 16.81 15.36
N PHE A 456 -8.82 17.03 14.67
CA PHE A 456 -8.99 16.63 13.28
C PHE A 456 -8.30 17.62 12.34
N PHE A 457 -7.96 17.15 11.14
CA PHE A 457 -7.27 17.95 10.13
C PHE A 457 -8.00 19.27 9.81
N THR A 458 -9.33 19.30 9.88
CA THR A 458 -10.15 20.51 9.66
C THR A 458 -9.77 21.69 10.57
N ASP A 459 -9.27 21.42 11.77
CA ASP A 459 -8.93 22.41 12.79
C ASP A 459 -7.42 22.39 13.15
N ALA A 460 -6.63 21.60 12.41
CA ALA A 460 -5.20 21.44 12.62
C ALA A 460 -4.39 22.66 12.12
N THR A 461 -3.40 23.08 12.90
CA THR A 461 -2.41 24.09 12.49
C THR A 461 -0.97 23.59 12.60
N SER A 462 -0.77 22.44 13.27
CA SER A 462 0.53 21.79 13.39
C SER A 462 0.39 20.29 13.59
N ILE A 463 1.51 19.57 13.45
CA ILE A 463 1.66 18.16 13.82
C ILE A 463 2.38 18.15 15.19
N LEU A 464 1.75 17.59 16.22
CA LEU A 464 2.39 17.40 17.54
C LEU A 464 3.52 16.38 17.46
N TRP A 465 3.24 15.26 16.79
CA TRP A 465 4.22 14.23 16.47
C TRP A 465 3.70 13.32 15.35
N ASP A 466 4.64 12.77 14.61
CA ASP A 466 4.43 11.68 13.68
C ASP A 466 5.55 10.67 13.93
N ASN A 467 5.18 9.45 14.32
CA ASN A 467 6.13 8.38 14.61
C ASN A 467 5.75 7.07 13.89
N ARG A 468 4.91 7.17 12.85
CA ARG A 468 4.58 6.09 11.92
C ARG A 468 5.85 5.59 11.24
N ILE A 469 5.85 4.34 10.77
CA ILE A 469 7.03 3.74 10.15
C ILE A 469 6.99 4.03 8.64
N PRO A 470 7.91 4.84 8.06
CA PRO A 470 7.93 5.09 6.62
C PRO A 470 8.19 3.81 5.81
N ALA A 471 7.92 3.85 4.51
CA ALA A 471 8.17 2.72 3.63
C ALA A 471 9.66 2.30 3.64
N LEU A 472 9.90 1.00 3.80
CA LEU A 472 11.21 0.35 3.91
C LEU A 472 12.04 0.68 5.18
N GLU A 473 11.48 1.42 6.13
CA GLU A 473 12.15 1.75 7.39
C GLU A 473 11.87 0.73 8.52
N THR A 474 12.76 0.72 9.52
CA THR A 474 12.64 -0.12 10.73
C THR A 474 12.60 0.71 12.00
N ASP A 475 11.53 0.60 12.78
CA ASP A 475 11.54 1.06 14.18
C ASP A 475 12.11 -0.02 15.11
N VAL A 476 12.86 0.41 16.14
CA VAL A 476 13.48 -0.50 17.11
C VAL A 476 13.19 -0.02 18.52
N THR A 477 12.49 -0.86 19.30
CA THR A 477 12.20 -0.61 20.72
C THR A 477 12.94 -1.61 21.59
N ARG A 478 13.35 -1.17 22.79
CA ARG A 478 14.05 -2.00 23.78
C ARG A 478 13.42 -1.84 25.14
N TYR A 479 13.39 -2.93 25.90
CA TYR A 479 12.74 -3.01 27.21
C TYR A 479 13.62 -3.82 28.16
N VAL A 480 13.58 -3.47 29.44
CA VAL A 480 14.17 -4.27 30.53
C VAL A 480 13.06 -4.62 31.51
N PHE A 481 12.94 -5.89 31.86
CA PHE A 481 11.96 -6.39 32.84
C PHE A 481 12.69 -6.97 34.05
N ALA A 482 12.27 -6.57 35.25
CA ALA A 482 12.73 -7.19 36.48
C ALA A 482 11.95 -8.50 36.74
N VAL A 483 12.67 -9.62 36.84
CA VAL A 483 12.10 -10.96 37.03
C VAL A 483 12.79 -11.66 38.21
N PRO A 484 12.15 -12.63 38.88
CA PRO A 484 12.81 -13.44 39.90
C PRO A 484 13.97 -14.25 39.30
N ASP A 485 15.01 -14.50 40.10
CA ASP A 485 16.09 -15.41 39.76
C ASP A 485 15.58 -16.85 39.63
N GLY A 486 16.00 -17.54 38.57
CA GLY A 486 15.60 -18.91 38.30
C GLY A 486 14.19 -19.05 37.70
N GLY A 487 14.03 -20.06 36.84
CA GLY A 487 12.74 -20.46 36.29
C GLY A 487 12.49 -19.97 34.86
N ALA A 488 11.29 -20.30 34.35
CA ALA A 488 10.91 -20.01 32.97
C ALA A 488 10.03 -18.76 32.88
N VAL A 489 10.31 -17.93 31.87
CA VAL A 489 9.53 -16.74 31.50
C VAL A 489 9.16 -16.81 30.02
N GLN A 490 7.94 -16.41 29.70
CA GLN A 490 7.46 -16.22 28.34
C GLN A 490 7.56 -14.74 27.99
N VAL A 491 8.26 -14.43 26.90
CA VAL A 491 8.28 -13.12 26.25
C VAL A 491 7.30 -13.17 25.08
N GLU A 492 6.53 -12.09 24.90
CA GLU A 492 5.53 -11.96 23.84
C GLU A 492 5.50 -10.50 23.37
N ALA A 493 5.53 -10.28 22.05
CA ALA A 493 5.38 -8.98 21.41
C ALA A 493 4.31 -9.07 20.32
N ARG A 494 3.36 -8.13 20.30
CA ARG A 494 2.24 -8.11 19.36
C ARG A 494 2.04 -6.72 18.79
N LEU A 495 1.93 -6.61 17.46
CA LEU A 495 1.58 -5.38 16.76
C LEU A 495 0.08 -5.41 16.42
N ILE A 496 -0.66 -4.42 16.90
CA ILE A 496 -2.11 -4.32 16.75
C ILE A 496 -2.46 -3.07 15.96
N TYR A 497 -3.19 -3.19 14.86
CA TYR A 497 -3.76 -2.07 14.12
C TYR A 497 -5.13 -1.66 14.68
N ARG A 498 -5.36 -0.35 14.75
CA ARG A 498 -6.65 0.26 15.07
C ARG A 498 -7.05 1.28 14.02
N ARG A 499 -8.32 1.24 13.67
CA ARG A 499 -8.97 2.15 12.74
C ARG A 499 -9.25 3.51 13.38
N ALA A 500 -9.31 3.63 14.71
CA ALA A 500 -9.46 4.90 15.40
C ALA A 500 -8.80 4.92 16.80
N TRP A 501 -8.65 6.11 17.38
CA TRP A 501 -8.24 6.30 18.78
C TRP A 501 -9.24 5.63 19.73
N ARG A 502 -8.76 5.00 20.82
CA ARG A 502 -9.63 4.23 21.72
C ARG A 502 -10.76 5.08 22.30
N ALA A 503 -10.46 6.32 22.70
CA ALA A 503 -11.43 7.28 23.21
C ALA A 503 -12.48 7.68 22.17
N LEU A 504 -12.09 7.84 20.90
CA LEU A 504 -13.02 8.18 19.81
C LEU A 504 -13.99 7.03 19.51
N THR A 505 -13.47 5.80 19.35
CA THR A 505 -14.28 4.60 19.15
C THR A 505 -15.29 4.40 20.28
N ALA A 506 -14.86 4.60 21.53
CA ALA A 506 -15.73 4.51 22.70
C ALA A 506 -16.79 5.63 22.74
N ALA A 507 -16.40 6.88 22.45
CA ALA A 507 -17.32 8.02 22.45
C ALA A 507 -18.39 7.88 21.36
N LYS A 508 -18.01 7.48 20.14
CA LYS A 508 -18.92 7.20 19.01
C LYS A 508 -19.79 5.95 19.22
N GLY A 509 -19.43 5.08 20.16
CA GLY A 509 -20.09 3.79 20.35
C GLY A 509 -19.93 2.84 19.16
N TRP A 510 -18.87 2.99 18.36
CA TRP A 510 -18.67 2.20 17.14
C TRP A 510 -18.40 0.73 17.48
N THR A 511 -19.31 -0.14 17.03
CA THR A 511 -19.18 -1.61 17.08
C THR A 511 -19.08 -2.24 15.68
N VAL A 512 -19.32 -1.44 14.65
CA VAL A 512 -19.16 -1.77 13.23
C VAL A 512 -18.34 -0.69 12.54
N THR A 513 -17.66 -1.08 11.47
CA THR A 513 -17.02 -0.18 10.51
C THR A 513 -18.04 0.73 9.83
N GLY A 514 -17.55 1.78 9.15
CA GLY A 514 -18.39 2.68 8.36
C GLY A 514 -19.18 2.03 7.21
N PHE A 515 -18.93 0.74 6.95
CA PHE A 515 -19.59 -0.08 5.93
C PHE A 515 -20.48 -1.20 6.52
N GLY A 516 -20.64 -1.25 7.84
CA GLY A 516 -21.52 -2.21 8.54
C GLY A 516 -20.85 -3.50 9.03
N GLU A 517 -19.63 -3.81 8.61
CA GLU A 517 -18.89 -4.99 9.08
C GLU A 517 -18.44 -4.87 10.54
N PRO A 518 -18.34 -5.96 11.33
CA PRO A 518 -17.90 -5.92 12.73
C PRO A 518 -16.55 -5.21 12.94
N LEU A 519 -16.46 -4.34 13.95
CA LEU A 519 -15.25 -3.58 14.24
C LEU A 519 -14.34 -4.30 15.25
N GLU A 520 -13.20 -4.80 14.78
CA GLU A 520 -12.18 -5.46 15.60
C GLU A 520 -11.67 -4.60 16.76
N ASP A 521 -11.56 -3.28 16.58
CA ASP A 521 -11.21 -2.29 17.61
C ASP A 521 -12.13 -2.37 18.86
N ALA A 522 -13.36 -2.85 18.70
CA ALA A 522 -14.36 -3.00 19.77
C ALA A 522 -14.45 -4.43 20.34
N ILE A 523 -13.72 -5.40 19.78
CA ILE A 523 -13.87 -6.84 20.08
C ILE A 523 -12.72 -7.33 20.97
N ALA A 524 -13.08 -7.93 22.10
CA ALA A 524 -12.12 -8.57 23.01
C ALA A 524 -11.58 -9.89 22.43
N PRO A 525 -10.34 -10.31 22.75
CA PRO A 525 -9.42 -9.68 23.71
C PRO A 525 -8.42 -8.70 23.08
N THR A 526 -8.35 -8.59 21.75
CA THR A 526 -7.31 -7.81 21.05
C THR A 526 -7.63 -6.33 20.95
N PHE A 527 -8.92 -5.96 20.82
CA PHE A 527 -9.38 -4.58 20.62
C PHE A 527 -8.60 -3.88 19.50
N GLY A 528 -8.59 -4.52 18.34
CA GLY A 528 -7.84 -4.17 17.14
C GLY A 528 -7.45 -5.43 16.36
N HIS A 529 -7.01 -5.23 15.12
CA HIS A 529 -6.53 -6.30 14.26
C HIS A 529 -5.08 -6.65 14.60
N VAL A 530 -4.73 -7.93 14.72
CA VAL A 530 -3.33 -8.34 14.97
C VAL A 530 -2.59 -8.40 13.64
N MET A 531 -1.67 -7.47 13.42
CA MET A 531 -0.83 -7.45 12.21
C MET A 531 0.25 -8.53 12.29
N GLU A 532 0.93 -8.61 13.44
CA GLU A 532 2.06 -9.52 13.66
C GLU A 532 2.18 -9.88 15.14
N GLU A 533 2.70 -11.07 15.43
CA GLU A 533 3.08 -11.46 16.78
C GLU A 533 4.30 -12.39 16.85
N GLY A 534 5.16 -12.14 17.83
CA GLY A 534 6.33 -12.96 18.14
C GLY A 534 6.30 -13.40 19.60
N SER A 535 6.72 -14.62 19.89
CA SER A 535 6.85 -15.09 21.28
C SER A 535 8.01 -16.07 21.45
N MET A 536 8.64 -16.06 22.62
CA MET A 536 9.69 -17.02 22.98
C MET A 536 9.74 -17.29 24.48
N GLN A 537 10.17 -18.49 24.85
CA GLN A 537 10.39 -18.87 26.24
C GLN A 537 11.89 -18.81 26.57
N LEU A 538 12.22 -18.18 27.70
CA LEU A 538 13.57 -18.09 28.23
C LEU A 538 13.65 -18.73 29.62
N SER A 539 14.84 -19.19 29.99
CA SER A 539 15.15 -19.57 31.38
C SER A 539 16.00 -18.49 32.02
N VAL A 540 15.52 -17.93 33.13
CA VAL A 540 16.26 -16.96 33.93
C VAL A 540 17.34 -17.71 34.72
N PRO A 541 18.62 -17.31 34.68
CA PRO A 541 19.65 -17.88 35.54
C PRO A 541 19.28 -17.71 37.01
N SER A 542 19.49 -18.76 37.81
CA SER A 542 19.53 -18.62 39.26
C SER A 542 20.79 -17.86 39.68
N LEU A 543 20.73 -17.15 40.80
CA LEU A 543 21.96 -16.76 41.50
C LEU A 543 22.80 -18.01 41.80
N PRO A 544 24.13 -17.96 41.69
CA PRO A 544 24.98 -19.02 42.25
C PRO A 544 24.66 -19.14 43.74
N ASP A 545 24.48 -20.37 44.23
CA ASP A 545 24.38 -20.59 45.67
C ASP A 545 25.60 -19.94 46.34
N ALA A 546 25.34 -19.00 47.26
CA ALA A 546 26.36 -18.38 48.07
C ALA A 546 26.82 -19.43 49.10
N GLY A 547 27.62 -20.39 48.61
CA GLY A 547 28.03 -21.57 49.34
C GLY A 547 28.67 -21.18 50.67
N ILE A 548 27.90 -21.37 51.74
CA ILE A 548 28.47 -21.57 53.06
C ILE A 548 29.28 -22.84 52.91
N ALA A 549 30.60 -22.72 52.92
CA ALA A 549 31.47 -23.88 53.02
C ALA A 549 31.15 -24.54 54.37
N ASP A 550 30.50 -25.71 54.33
CA ASP A 550 30.33 -26.54 55.52
C ASP A 550 31.73 -26.85 56.05
N ALA A 551 32.06 -26.26 57.19
CA ALA A 551 33.30 -26.54 57.89
C ALA A 551 33.14 -27.89 58.58
N ASP A 552 33.75 -28.93 57.99
CA ASP A 552 33.79 -30.27 58.59
C ASP A 552 34.26 -30.18 60.05
N PRO A 553 33.54 -30.82 61.01
CA PRO A 553 33.99 -30.88 62.39
C PRO A 553 35.23 -31.78 62.50
N PRO A 554 36.23 -31.42 63.33
CA PRO A 554 37.48 -32.17 63.40
C PRO A 554 37.27 -33.56 64.01
N GLU A 555 37.63 -34.60 63.26
CA GLU A 555 37.63 -35.98 63.76
C GLU A 555 38.68 -36.19 64.87
N SER A 556 38.27 -36.89 65.92
CA SER A 556 39.16 -37.34 67.00
C SER A 556 39.71 -38.74 66.70
N GLY A 557 41.01 -38.85 66.41
CA GLY A 557 41.70 -40.13 66.23
C GLY A 557 43.20 -40.02 66.45
N ALA A 558 43.77 -40.86 67.31
CA ALA A 558 45.19 -40.84 67.66
C ALA A 558 45.89 -42.17 67.30
N SER A 559 47.22 -42.10 67.07
CA SER A 559 48.15 -43.20 66.71
C SER A 559 47.88 -43.86 65.34
N ASP A 560 48.87 -44.39 64.61
CA ASP A 560 50.24 -44.80 64.99
C ASP A 560 51.28 -44.55 63.85
N ALA A 561 52.55 -44.89 64.09
CA ALA A 561 53.72 -44.55 63.26
C ALA A 561 53.92 -45.38 61.96
N GLY A 562 54.69 -44.85 60.99
CA GLY A 562 55.18 -45.65 59.85
C GLY A 562 55.88 -44.93 58.68
N ALA A 563 57.21 -44.76 58.78
CA ALA A 563 58.26 -44.73 57.73
C ALA A 563 57.99 -44.37 56.23
N VAL A 564 58.83 -43.43 55.71
CA VAL A 564 59.66 -43.42 54.46
C VAL A 564 59.29 -44.44 53.34
N ASP A 565 59.21 -44.13 52.04
CA ASP A 565 60.21 -43.44 51.17
C ASP A 565 59.70 -43.31 49.71
N GLY A 566 60.24 -42.33 48.95
CA GLY A 566 60.28 -42.21 47.47
C GLY A 566 58.97 -42.16 46.64
N ALA A 567 58.96 -41.68 45.39
CA ALA A 567 59.89 -40.84 44.61
C ALA A 567 59.27 -40.57 43.20
N ARG A 568 59.54 -39.39 42.58
CA ARG A 568 59.58 -39.14 41.10
C ARG A 568 58.26 -39.23 40.31
N ASP A 569 58.08 -38.69 39.09
CA ASP A 569 58.72 -37.68 38.17
C ASP A 569 57.67 -37.40 37.05
N GLU A 570 57.65 -36.36 36.20
CA GLU A 570 58.43 -35.12 35.96
C GLU A 570 57.47 -34.03 35.34
N PRO A 571 57.89 -32.78 35.02
CA PRO A 571 57.02 -31.66 34.63
C PRO A 571 56.93 -31.38 33.08
N PRO A 572 57.04 -30.15 32.51
CA PRO A 572 55.85 -29.36 32.11
C PRO A 572 55.86 -28.65 30.72
N ASP A 573 54.78 -27.90 30.46
CA ASP A 573 54.71 -26.55 29.83
C ASP A 573 54.73 -26.32 28.30
N GLU A 574 54.36 -25.07 27.95
CA GLU A 574 54.66 -24.26 26.75
C GLU A 574 53.67 -24.24 25.55
N ARG A 575 52.73 -23.29 25.66
CA ARG A 575 52.44 -22.16 24.73
C ARG A 575 52.91 -22.20 23.25
N GLY A 576 52.04 -21.74 22.35
CA GLY A 576 52.45 -21.22 21.02
C GLY A 576 51.33 -20.52 20.23
N CYS A 577 51.57 -19.28 19.77
CA CYS A 577 50.67 -18.52 18.88
C CYS A 577 50.93 -18.79 17.38
N GLY A 578 49.96 -18.52 16.51
CA GLY A 578 50.17 -18.47 15.05
C GLY A 578 48.96 -17.96 14.26
N CYS A 579 49.18 -17.18 13.19
CA CYS A 579 48.12 -16.57 12.36
C CYS A 579 48.25 -16.91 10.86
N ARG A 580 47.16 -16.65 10.11
CA ARG A 580 47.03 -16.46 8.63
C ARG A 580 46.55 -17.63 7.75
N GLY A 581 45.81 -17.26 6.69
CA GLY A 581 45.34 -18.08 5.56
C GLY A 581 43.86 -18.48 5.70
N GLY A 582 42.92 -18.15 4.79
CA GLY A 582 43.00 -17.45 3.51
C GLY A 582 42.91 -18.39 2.31
N HIS A 583 41.69 -18.74 1.89
CA HIS A 583 41.37 -19.39 0.60
C HIS A 583 39.91 -19.15 0.21
N GLU A 584 39.66 -18.84 -1.06
CA GLU A 584 38.34 -18.83 -1.70
C GLU A 584 37.90 -20.27 -2.07
N PRO A 585 36.60 -20.46 -2.39
CA PRO A 585 36.24 -21.45 -3.41
C PRO A 585 35.35 -20.88 -4.53
N THR A 586 35.67 -21.27 -5.76
CA THR A 586 34.88 -21.05 -6.98
C THR A 586 33.55 -21.82 -7.00
N PRO A 587 32.53 -21.38 -7.76
CA PRO A 587 31.18 -21.97 -7.77
C PRO A 587 31.00 -23.10 -8.79
N PRO A 588 29.93 -23.92 -8.66
CA PRO A 588 29.43 -24.77 -9.75
C PRO A 588 28.15 -24.22 -10.42
N LEU A 589 27.99 -24.59 -11.69
CA LEU A 589 26.91 -24.19 -12.59
C LEU A 589 25.69 -25.13 -12.52
N THR A 590 24.48 -24.58 -12.74
CA THR A 590 23.25 -25.24 -13.30
C THR A 590 22.78 -26.61 -12.78
N LEU A 591 21.53 -26.67 -12.31
CA LEU A 591 20.51 -27.51 -12.96
C LEU A 591 19.08 -27.01 -12.74
N LEU A 592 18.26 -27.14 -13.78
CA LEU A 592 16.82 -26.91 -13.84
C LEU A 592 16.05 -28.17 -13.37
N VAL A 593 14.90 -28.06 -12.68
CA VAL A 593 13.66 -28.86 -12.88
C VAL A 593 12.57 -28.60 -11.80
N LEU A 594 11.34 -28.53 -12.31
CA LEU A 594 9.97 -28.43 -11.75
C LEU A 594 9.64 -28.72 -10.25
N LEU A 595 8.76 -27.86 -9.72
CA LEU A 595 7.42 -28.12 -9.14
C LEU A 595 7.12 -29.51 -8.52
N LEU A 596 6.81 -29.53 -7.21
CA LEU A 596 5.56 -30.10 -6.63
C LEU A 596 5.63 -30.21 -5.08
N ALA A 597 4.87 -29.39 -4.33
CA ALA A 597 4.44 -29.69 -2.94
C ALA A 597 3.38 -28.71 -2.36
N ILE A 598 2.22 -28.54 -3.00
CA ILE A 598 1.03 -27.97 -2.32
C ILE A 598 0.13 -29.11 -1.87
N ARG A 599 0.09 -29.36 -0.55
CA ARG A 599 -1.10 -29.78 0.24
C ARG A 599 -0.67 -30.31 1.61
N ALA A 600 -1.03 -29.58 2.68
CA ALA A 600 -1.90 -30.10 3.74
C ALA A 600 -2.01 -29.11 4.93
N ARG A 601 -3.19 -28.50 5.10
CA ARG A 601 -3.87 -28.45 6.41
C ARG A 601 -5.35 -28.12 6.25
N SER A 602 -6.18 -29.15 6.37
CA SER A 602 -7.63 -29.01 6.45
C SER A 602 -8.07 -28.80 7.89
N ARG A 603 -8.95 -27.80 8.09
CA ARG A 603 -10.12 -27.80 8.99
C ARG A 603 -10.08 -28.67 10.25
N ARG A 604 -10.31 -28.02 11.40
CA ARG A 604 -11.29 -28.52 12.39
C ARG A 604 -12.19 -27.37 12.85
N HIS A 605 -13.49 -27.61 12.67
CA HIS A 605 -14.69 -26.98 13.25
C HIS A 605 -14.62 -25.52 13.69
#